data_AF-A0A5S5D516-F1
#
_entry.id   AF-A0A5S5D516-F1
#
_cell.length_a   1.000
_cell.length_b   1.000
_cell.length_c   1.000
_cell.angle_alpha   90.00
_cell.angle_beta   90.00
_cell.angle_gamma   90.00
#
_symmetry.space_group_name_H-M   'P 1'
#
loop_
_entity.id
_entity.type
_entity.pdbx_description
1 polymer ?
#
loop_
_entity_poly.entity_id
_entity_poly.type
_entity_poly.pdbx_seq_one_letter_code
_entity_poly.pdbx_strand_id
1 'polypeptide(L)'
;MHLVGDLSLQGVQWAARRWNGGQAYCDSQLHDVLLGFAVALRWPDVVVNAVNPGWVPTRIGGPGGPDGMELARVTQSWLAGSDDAEARRSGRCRYHQQPADLHPSAHHRALQDHLLDRLRDLSGASSP
;
A
#
# COMPACT_ATOMS: atom_id res chain seq x y z
N MET A 1 4.60 -7.60 -0.72
CA MET A 1 4.72 -7.73 -2.20
C MET A 1 4.99 -6.42 -2.91
N HIS A 2 4.55 -5.26 -2.39
CA HIS A 2 4.92 -3.95 -2.93
C HIS A 2 6.45 -3.73 -3.14
N LEU A 3 7.30 -4.45 -2.40
CA LEU A 3 8.77 -4.43 -2.51
C LEU A 3 9.31 -4.81 -3.90
N VAL A 4 8.51 -5.49 -4.74
CA VAL A 4 8.92 -5.92 -6.08
C VAL A 4 8.00 -5.33 -7.18
N GLY A 5 7.28 -4.25 -6.88
CA GLY A 5 6.51 -3.50 -7.88
C GLY A 5 7.41 -2.71 -8.83
N ASP A 6 6.95 -2.52 -10.06
CA ASP A 6 7.62 -1.72 -11.09
C ASP A 6 7.38 -0.21 -10.85
N LEU A 7 8.47 0.55 -10.72
CA LEU A 7 8.44 1.99 -10.47
C LEU A 7 8.16 2.83 -11.72
N SER A 8 8.15 2.23 -12.90
CA SER A 8 8.01 2.98 -14.15
C SER A 8 6.67 3.69 -14.27
N LEU A 9 5.62 3.17 -13.60
CA LEU A 9 4.22 3.58 -13.74
C LEU A 9 3.75 3.58 -15.21
N GLN A 10 4.49 2.92 -16.11
CA GLN A 10 4.15 2.79 -17.51
C GLN A 10 3.18 1.64 -17.69
N GLY A 11 2.06 1.92 -18.36
CA GLY A 11 1.06 0.90 -18.60
C GLY A 11 0.48 0.34 -17.31
N VAL A 12 0.05 1.20 -16.38
CA VAL A 12 -0.66 0.82 -15.13
C VAL A 12 -1.83 -0.14 -15.40
N GLN A 13 -2.50 0.01 -16.56
CA GLN A 13 -3.57 -0.89 -17.01
C GLN A 13 -3.09 -2.20 -17.65
N TRP A 14 -1.78 -2.43 -17.78
CA TRP A 14 -1.16 -3.59 -18.45
C TRP A 14 -1.57 -3.80 -19.92
N ALA A 15 -2.13 -2.79 -20.59
CA ALA A 15 -2.65 -2.89 -21.95
C ALA A 15 -1.57 -2.91 -23.06
N ALA A 16 -0.38 -2.36 -22.78
CA ALA A 16 0.71 -2.18 -23.76
C ALA A 16 1.87 -3.17 -23.58
N ARG A 17 1.74 -4.17 -22.70
CA ARG A 17 2.76 -5.19 -22.42
C ARG A 17 2.14 -6.57 -22.27
N ARG A 18 2.96 -7.62 -22.35
CA ARG A 18 2.51 -9.00 -22.10
C ARG A 18 1.96 -9.12 -20.67
N TRP A 19 0.78 -9.70 -20.53
CA TRP A 19 0.14 -9.92 -19.24
C TRP A 19 0.99 -10.81 -18.31
N ASN A 20 1.19 -10.35 -17.07
CA ASN A 20 1.74 -11.12 -15.97
C ASN A 20 0.96 -10.78 -14.70
N GLY A 21 0.06 -11.66 -14.27
CA GLY A 21 -0.81 -11.41 -13.12
C GLY A 21 -0.07 -11.23 -11.80
N GLY A 22 1.04 -11.95 -11.60
CA GLY A 22 1.85 -11.83 -10.38
C GLY A 22 2.51 -10.46 -10.28
N GLN A 23 3.15 -10.00 -11.36
CA GLN A 23 3.74 -8.66 -11.40
C GLN A 23 2.68 -7.57 -11.36
N ALA A 24 1.55 -7.75 -12.05
CA ALA A 24 0.44 -6.79 -11.99
C ALA A 24 -0.09 -6.60 -10.58
N TYR A 25 -0.17 -7.68 -9.80
CA TYR A 25 -0.52 -7.62 -8.39
C TYR A 25 0.55 -6.92 -7.54
N CYS A 26 1.83 -7.21 -7.76
CA CYS A 26 2.91 -6.50 -7.07
C CYS A 26 2.92 -4.99 -7.35
N ASP A 27 2.70 -4.61 -8.61
CA ASP A 27 2.58 -3.21 -9.04
C ASP A 27 1.41 -2.52 -8.34
N SER A 28 0.23 -3.18 -8.28
CA SER A 28 -0.95 -2.59 -7.62
C SER A 28 -0.69 -2.37 -6.12
N GLN A 29 0.00 -3.31 -5.46
CA GLN A 29 0.38 -3.17 -4.05
C GLN A 29 1.37 -2.01 -3.83
N LEU A 30 2.27 -1.75 -4.78
CA LEU A 30 3.14 -0.56 -4.73
C LEU A 30 2.35 0.73 -4.94
N HIS A 31 1.38 0.73 -5.86
CA HIS A 31 0.52 1.89 -6.09
C HIS A 31 -0.30 2.25 -4.85
N ASP A 32 -0.85 1.27 -4.12
CA ASP A 32 -1.59 1.52 -2.87
C ASP A 32 -0.71 2.23 -1.83
N VAL A 33 0.55 1.81 -1.69
CA VAL A 33 1.52 2.43 -0.76
C VAL A 33 1.87 3.85 -1.19
N LEU A 34 2.18 4.05 -2.48
CA LEU A 34 2.50 5.37 -3.02
C LEU A 34 1.32 6.33 -2.88
N LEU A 35 0.11 5.88 -3.19
CA LEU A 35 -1.13 6.65 -3.01
C LEU A 35 -1.33 7.03 -1.55
N GLY A 36 -1.26 6.06 -0.63
CA GLY A 36 -1.42 6.32 0.79
C GLY A 36 -0.41 7.34 1.32
N PHE A 37 0.85 7.28 0.89
CA PHE A 37 1.87 8.23 1.33
C PHE A 37 1.78 9.58 0.64
N ALA A 38 1.27 9.64 -0.59
CA ALA A 38 0.93 10.88 -1.24
C ALA A 38 -0.19 11.62 -0.49
N VAL A 39 -1.16 10.89 0.05
CA VAL A 39 -2.25 11.41 0.91
C VAL A 39 -1.68 11.86 2.26
N ALA A 40 -0.90 11.01 2.95
CA ALA A 40 -0.25 11.36 4.22
C ALA A 40 0.54 12.67 4.15
N LEU A 41 1.19 12.93 3.01
CA LEU A 41 2.00 14.14 2.80
C LEU A 41 1.16 15.39 2.52
N ARG A 42 -0.01 15.25 1.91
CA ARG A 42 -0.90 16.35 1.50
C ARG A 42 -1.87 16.77 2.59
N TRP A 43 -2.28 15.82 3.45
CA TRP A 43 -3.19 16.07 4.58
C TRP A 43 -2.53 15.67 5.90
N PRO A 44 -1.69 16.55 6.49
CA PRO A 44 -1.01 16.27 7.76
C PRO A 44 -1.95 15.97 8.93
N ASP A 45 -3.19 16.47 8.87
CA ASP A 45 -4.23 16.24 9.88
C ASP A 45 -4.92 14.87 9.74
N VAL A 46 -4.60 14.10 8.68
CA VAL A 46 -5.13 12.76 8.42
C VAL A 46 -4.01 11.73 8.60
N VAL A 47 -4.26 10.74 9.45
CA VAL A 47 -3.33 9.61 9.65
C VAL A 47 -3.56 8.57 8.56
N VAL A 48 -2.54 8.30 7.76
CA VAL A 48 -2.58 7.30 6.68
C VAL A 48 -1.35 6.41 6.76
N ASN A 49 -1.56 5.10 6.82
CA ASN A 49 -0.50 4.10 6.95
C ASN A 49 -0.73 2.92 6.00
N ALA A 50 0.37 2.34 5.54
CA ALA A 50 0.35 1.08 4.81
C ALA A 50 0.37 -0.11 5.80
N VAL A 51 -0.30 -1.20 5.44
CA VAL A 51 -0.38 -2.40 6.28
C VAL A 51 0.05 -3.62 5.48
N ASN A 52 1.02 -4.35 6.02
CA ASN A 52 1.24 -5.74 5.68
C ASN A 52 0.43 -6.60 6.66
N PRO A 53 -0.65 -7.28 6.22
CA PRO A 53 -1.50 -8.08 7.10
C PRO A 53 -0.88 -9.44 7.47
N GLY A 54 0.30 -9.77 6.94
CA GLY A 54 0.89 -11.10 7.04
C GLY A 54 0.30 -12.10 6.05
N TRP A 55 0.74 -13.34 6.18
CA TRP A 55 0.25 -14.45 5.37
C TRP A 55 -0.60 -15.38 6.23
N VAL A 56 -1.88 -15.03 6.29
CA VAL A 56 -2.92 -15.79 7.00
C VAL A 56 -3.72 -16.68 6.04
N PRO A 57 -4.29 -17.82 6.51
CA PRO A 57 -5.10 -18.74 5.72
C PRO A 57 -6.41 -18.13 5.19
N THR A 58 -6.35 -17.40 4.09
CA THR A 58 -7.50 -16.75 3.46
C THR A 58 -7.72 -17.27 2.04
N ARG A 59 -8.86 -16.95 1.42
CA ARG A 59 -9.10 -17.31 0.02
C ARG A 59 -8.04 -16.76 -0.93
N ILE A 60 -7.53 -15.55 -0.64
CA ILE A 60 -6.50 -14.87 -1.45
C ILE A 60 -5.11 -15.41 -1.11
N GLY A 61 -4.82 -15.64 0.16
CA GLY A 61 -3.52 -16.17 0.61
C GLY A 61 -3.35 -17.68 0.44
N GLY A 62 -4.42 -18.43 0.18
CA GLY A 62 -4.42 -19.89 0.23
C GLY A 62 -4.30 -20.43 1.68
N PRO A 63 -4.39 -21.76 1.86
CA PRO A 63 -4.44 -22.37 3.18
C PRO A 63 -3.07 -22.47 3.88
N GLY A 64 -1.96 -22.24 3.17
CA GLY A 64 -0.60 -22.48 3.65
C GLY A 64 0.06 -21.34 4.44
N GLY A 65 -0.71 -20.33 4.84
CA GLY A 65 -0.18 -19.18 5.58
C GLY A 65 0.38 -19.58 6.96
N PRO A 66 1.61 -19.17 7.33
CA PRO A 66 2.22 -19.50 8.62
C PRO A 66 1.60 -18.72 9.79
N ASP A 67 0.93 -17.60 9.51
CA ASP A 67 0.35 -16.74 10.54
C ASP A 67 -1.03 -17.24 10.99
N GLY A 68 -1.33 -17.07 12.28
CA GLY A 68 -2.65 -17.40 12.82
C GLY A 68 -3.74 -16.44 12.30
N MET A 69 -4.94 -16.98 12.05
CA MET A 69 -6.10 -16.21 11.55
C MET A 69 -6.45 -14.96 12.40
N GLU A 70 -6.18 -15.01 13.70
CA GLU A 70 -6.39 -13.85 14.58
C GLU A 70 -5.57 -12.63 14.15
N LEU A 71 -4.35 -12.84 13.67
CA LEU A 71 -3.43 -11.77 13.25
C LEU A 71 -3.90 -11.02 12.00
N ALA A 72 -4.86 -11.59 11.25
CA ALA A 72 -5.35 -11.02 9.99
C ALA A 72 -5.90 -9.59 10.13
N ARG A 73 -6.36 -9.20 11.32
CA ARG A 73 -7.02 -7.91 11.59
C ARG A 73 -6.32 -7.02 12.61
N VAL A 74 -5.35 -7.54 13.38
CA VAL A 74 -4.88 -6.85 14.60
C VAL A 74 -4.22 -5.51 14.30
N THR A 75 -3.50 -5.41 13.19
CA THR A 75 -2.79 -4.17 12.81
C THR A 75 -3.77 -3.12 12.30
N GLN A 76 -4.79 -3.54 11.54
CA GLN A 76 -5.81 -2.67 10.98
C GLN A 76 -6.70 -2.10 12.09
N SER A 77 -7.16 -2.96 13.03
CA SER A 77 -7.95 -2.50 14.18
C SER A 77 -7.16 -1.55 15.07
N TRP A 78 -5.88 -1.81 15.29
CA TRP A 78 -4.99 -0.94 16.05
C TRP A 78 -4.82 0.43 15.38
N LEU A 79 -4.51 0.46 14.08
CA LEU A 79 -4.35 1.72 13.34
C LEU A 79 -5.64 2.53 13.24
N ALA A 80 -6.80 1.88 13.16
CA ALA A 80 -8.08 2.56 12.97
C ALA A 80 -8.71 3.08 14.28
N GLY A 81 -8.43 2.44 15.42
CA GLY A 81 -9.15 2.70 16.67
C GLY A 81 -8.30 2.96 17.91
N SER A 82 -6.97 2.90 17.80
CA SER A 82 -6.09 3.11 18.96
C SER A 82 -5.64 4.57 19.09
N ASP A 83 -5.50 5.01 20.33
CA ASP A 83 -4.86 6.27 20.69
C ASP A 83 -3.33 6.15 20.83
N ASP A 84 -2.77 4.97 20.60
CA ASP A 84 -1.33 4.69 20.65
C ASP A 84 -0.52 5.67 19.78
N ALA A 85 0.57 6.20 20.34
CA ALA A 85 1.40 7.19 19.66
C ALA A 85 1.96 6.67 18.31
N GLU A 86 2.32 5.39 18.22
CA GLU A 86 2.80 4.77 16.99
C GLU A 86 1.67 4.50 15.98
N ALA A 87 0.44 4.24 16.44
CA ALA A 87 -0.72 4.13 15.56
C ALA A 87 -1.05 5.48 14.90
N ARG A 88 -0.86 6.58 15.64
CA ARG A 88 -1.09 7.96 15.17
C ARG A 88 0.01 8.52 14.28
N ARG A 89 1.16 7.84 14.12
CA ARG A 89 2.20 8.27 13.17
C ARG A 89 1.76 7.96 11.75
N SER A 90 1.61 8.99 10.92
CA SER A 90 1.27 8.86 9.50
C SER A 90 2.49 8.49 8.64
N GLY A 91 2.26 7.94 7.45
CA GLY A 91 3.29 7.59 6.47
C GLY A 91 4.22 6.47 6.95
N ARG A 92 3.69 5.43 7.59
CA ARG A 92 4.42 4.24 8.04
C ARG A 92 3.87 2.97 7.39
N CYS A 93 4.70 1.94 7.35
CA CYS A 93 4.29 0.57 7.01
C CYS A 93 4.31 -0.28 8.28
N ARG A 94 3.24 -1.05 8.52
CA ARG A 94 3.09 -1.85 9.74
C ARG A 94 2.81 -3.32 9.44
N TYR A 95 3.38 -4.21 10.25
CA TYR A 95 3.19 -5.66 10.23
C TYR A 95 3.09 -6.14 11.68
N HIS A 96 1.97 -6.78 12.04
CA HIS A 96 1.68 -7.21 13.41
C HIS A 96 1.99 -6.12 14.45
N GLN A 97 1.52 -4.90 14.20
CA GLN A 97 1.73 -3.68 15.01
C GLN A 97 3.19 -3.20 15.13
N GLN A 98 4.13 -3.83 14.43
CA GLN A 98 5.54 -3.44 14.35
C GLN A 98 5.85 -2.67 13.06
N PRO A 99 6.96 -1.91 13.00
CA PRO A 99 7.47 -1.40 11.74
C PRO A 99 7.70 -2.54 10.74
N ALA A 100 7.32 -2.31 9.48
CA ALA A 100 7.51 -3.27 8.40
C ALA A 100 8.39 -2.71 7.30
N ASP A 101 8.98 -3.62 6.52
CA ASP A 101 9.70 -3.25 5.31
C ASP A 101 8.81 -2.48 4.35
N LEU A 102 9.47 -1.55 3.67
CA LEU A 102 8.85 -0.62 2.76
C LEU A 102 9.73 -0.48 1.53
N HIS A 103 9.11 -0.39 0.36
CA HIS A 103 9.85 -0.16 -0.87
C HIS A 103 10.64 1.16 -0.74
N PRO A 104 11.96 1.21 -1.02
CA PRO A 104 12.80 2.39 -0.75
C PRO A 104 12.27 3.68 -1.39
N SER A 105 11.66 3.56 -2.57
CA SER A 105 11.08 4.68 -3.31
C SER A 105 9.66 5.09 -2.87
N ALA A 106 9.06 4.42 -1.88
CA ALA A 106 7.70 4.72 -1.45
C ALA A 106 7.52 6.16 -0.92
N HIS A 107 8.60 6.75 -0.38
CA HIS A 107 8.62 8.14 0.08
C HIS A 107 9.10 9.15 -0.99
N HIS A 108 9.37 8.71 -2.22
CA HIS A 108 9.78 9.61 -3.29
C HIS A 108 8.59 10.44 -3.78
N ARG A 109 8.55 11.71 -3.39
CA ARG A 109 7.48 12.65 -3.76
C ARG A 109 7.21 12.71 -5.27
N ALA A 110 8.25 12.77 -6.10
CA ALA A 110 8.07 12.82 -7.56
C ALA A 110 7.32 11.59 -8.12
N LEU A 111 7.56 10.42 -7.53
CA LEU A 111 6.88 9.19 -7.94
C LEU A 111 5.43 9.14 -7.45
N GLN A 112 5.18 9.62 -6.23
CA GLN A 112 3.83 9.80 -5.68
C GLN A 112 3.00 10.76 -6.54
N ASP A 113 3.60 11.90 -6.91
CA ASP A 113 2.97 12.92 -7.74
C ASP A 113 2.67 12.35 -9.15
N HIS A 114 3.63 11.63 -9.75
CA HIS A 114 3.43 10.97 -11.03
C HIS A 114 2.28 9.95 -10.97
N LEU A 115 2.21 9.13 -9.93
CA LEU A 115 1.10 8.19 -9.74
C LEU A 115 -0.24 8.90 -9.65
N LEU A 116 -0.34 9.98 -8.88
CA LEU A 116 -1.59 10.73 -8.73
C LEU A 116 -2.08 11.32 -10.04
N ASP A 117 -1.17 11.84 -10.87
CA ASP A 117 -1.53 12.33 -12.21
C ASP A 117 -2.06 11.20 -13.08
N ARG A 118 -1.40 10.04 -13.10
CA ARG A 118 -1.88 8.86 -13.83
C ARG A 118 -3.25 8.40 -13.33
N LEU A 119 -3.48 8.37 -12.02
CA LEU A 119 -4.76 7.95 -11.45
C LEU A 119 -5.88 8.95 -11.75
N ARG A 120 -5.57 10.25 -11.77
CA ARG A 120 -6.51 11.30 -12.19
C ARG A 120 -6.95 11.11 -13.64
N ASP A 121 -5.98 10.91 -14.55
CA ASP A 121 -6.27 10.67 -15.97
C ASP A 121 -7.15 9.43 -16.18
N LEU A 122 -6.91 8.37 -15.40
CA LEU A 122 -7.63 7.11 -15.50
C LEU A 122 -9.03 7.14 -14.89
N SER A 123 -9.19 7.79 -13.74
CA SER A 123 -10.44 7.78 -12.98
C SER A 123 -11.36 8.96 -13.30
N GLY A 124 -10.83 10.04 -13.87
CA GLY A 124 -11.52 11.32 -14.00
C GLY A 124 -11.76 12.03 -12.66
N ALA A 125 -11.24 11.50 -11.54
CA ALA A 125 -11.41 12.09 -10.23
C ALA A 125 -10.47 13.28 -10.04
N SER A 126 -11.00 14.41 -9.58
CA SER A 126 -10.18 15.55 -9.15
C SER A 126 -9.29 15.15 -7.97
N SER A 127 -8.08 15.72 -7.89
CA SER A 127 -7.33 15.67 -6.63
C SER A 127 -8.15 16.41 -5.55
N PRO A 128 -8.27 15.86 -4.33
CA PRO A 128 -8.79 16.62 -3.21
C PRO A 128 -7.87 17.80 -2.85
#